data_AF-A0A522B6V0-F1
#
_entry.id   AF-A0A522B6V0-F1
#
_cell.length_a   1.000
_cell.length_b   1.000
_cell.length_c   1.000
_cell.angle_alpha   90.00
_cell.angle_beta   90.00
_cell.angle_gamma   90.00
#
_symmetry.space_group_name_H-M   'P 1'
#
loop_
_entity.id
_entity.type
_entity.pdbx_description
1 polymer ?
#
loop_
_entity_poly.entity_id
_entity_poly.type
_entity_poly.pdbx_seq_one_letter_code
_entity_poly.pdbx_strand_id
1 'polypeptide(L)'
;MRRRLLTVGVAGLLVASSPALALDLPSPAEQRAQDLTLLKEVGARADRVLVSVVPGPVVNDERVLVRLDGGGGVQRVVVEQRLQLTGEGDYQVRERGPARASEALGDEPAPVTKFGAVVWQGFSPGSRELAARLTLDPVLEAARLPLRITASYDGRPLEAGGRVPAAGTVLLTLTNTTAQPATLPAAVDAPAGPVAEALDAARAAALAPAGPRIPAAGAGLPRSVPATGQASVGGTSGVPLRITGSIAATGDDGAPVQAAVTGPATTGVPGGAAVAGTLPPGAAAELRVDLPASGRLDLDLTAIPALDPRTLDPPGGAASWAAWAAGAPDAAARRAALDLLVATAATAARATSYSPYLGADVPGTGTTTFHFAFAPPEEVAATRAALAARPGAIAAALVALLLLLGNGALIWRQS
;
A
#
# COMPACT_ATOMS: atom_id res chain seq x y z
N MET A 1 3.65 -84.99 15.36
CA MET A 1 4.01 -83.64 15.86
C MET A 1 5.02 -83.00 14.90
N ARG A 2 4.60 -82.04 14.06
CA ARG A 2 5.50 -81.25 13.19
C ARG A 2 5.34 -79.78 13.60
N ARG A 3 6.38 -79.20 14.21
CA ARG A 3 6.46 -77.75 14.49
C ARG A 3 7.03 -77.05 13.25
N ARG A 4 6.25 -76.15 12.65
CA ARG A 4 6.73 -75.18 11.65
C ARG A 4 7.16 -73.92 12.41
N LEU A 5 8.43 -73.53 12.25
CA LEU A 5 8.97 -72.22 12.62
C LEU A 5 8.59 -71.23 11.52
N LEU A 6 7.92 -70.14 11.90
CA LEU A 6 7.62 -68.98 11.06
C LEU A 6 8.68 -67.91 11.35
N THR A 7 9.51 -67.61 10.35
CA THR A 7 10.44 -66.49 10.33
C THR A 7 9.65 -65.21 10.08
N VAL A 8 9.63 -64.31 11.06
CA VAL A 8 9.09 -62.94 10.91
C VAL A 8 10.19 -62.08 10.31
N GLY A 9 10.05 -61.72 9.03
CA GLY A 9 10.91 -60.75 8.36
C GLY A 9 10.49 -59.33 8.72
N VAL A 10 11.40 -58.57 9.34
CA VAL A 10 11.26 -57.13 9.55
C VAL A 10 11.52 -56.44 8.21
N ALA A 11 10.46 -55.98 7.55
CA ALA A 11 10.57 -55.13 6.37
C ALA A 11 11.01 -53.72 6.82
N GLY A 12 12.29 -53.40 6.59
CA GLY A 12 12.80 -52.04 6.75
C GLY A 12 12.11 -51.11 5.75
N LEU A 13 11.34 -50.15 6.28
CA LEU A 13 10.77 -49.07 5.49
C LEU A 13 11.91 -48.12 5.08
N LEU A 14 12.42 -48.28 3.85
CA LEU A 14 13.29 -47.30 3.22
C LEU A 14 12.46 -46.04 2.94
N VAL A 15 12.56 -45.03 3.82
CA VAL A 15 12.07 -43.69 3.52
C VAL A 15 12.99 -43.10 2.46
N ALA A 16 12.56 -43.14 1.21
CA ALA A 16 13.24 -42.45 0.12
C ALA A 16 13.21 -40.95 0.41
N SER A 17 14.36 -40.38 0.78
CA SER A 17 14.55 -38.94 0.84
C SER A 17 14.36 -38.37 -0.56
N SER A 18 13.25 -37.67 -0.77
CA SER A 18 13.09 -36.86 -1.98
C SER A 18 14.26 -35.86 -2.04
N PRO A 19 14.87 -35.64 -3.22
CA PRO A 19 15.96 -34.68 -3.33
C PRO A 19 15.47 -33.31 -2.84
N ALA A 20 16.35 -32.56 -2.17
CA ALA A 20 16.06 -31.18 -1.82
C ALA A 20 15.78 -30.39 -3.11
N LEU A 21 14.54 -29.96 -3.27
CA LEU A 21 14.11 -29.10 -4.37
C LEU A 21 14.17 -27.65 -3.87
N ALA A 22 14.46 -26.71 -4.76
CA ALA A 22 14.46 -25.29 -4.42
C ALA A 22 13.00 -24.82 -4.21
N LEU A 23 12.68 -24.30 -3.01
CA LEU A 23 11.42 -23.63 -2.72
C LEU A 23 11.54 -22.18 -3.17
N ASP A 24 10.84 -21.81 -4.22
CA ASP A 24 10.81 -20.43 -4.71
C ASP A 24 10.12 -19.52 -3.69
N LEU A 25 10.77 -18.39 -3.38
CA LEU A 25 10.21 -17.38 -2.49
C LEU A 25 9.31 -16.43 -3.29
N PRO A 26 8.17 -16.00 -2.72
CA PRO A 26 7.29 -15.04 -3.38
C PRO A 26 8.04 -13.80 -3.86
N SER A 27 7.87 -13.46 -5.14
CA SER A 27 8.64 -12.39 -5.77
C SER A 27 7.77 -11.20 -6.22
N PRO A 28 8.35 -9.98 -6.27
CA PRO A 28 7.70 -8.82 -6.87
C PRO A 28 7.26 -9.02 -8.33
N ALA A 29 7.95 -9.88 -9.09
CA ALA A 29 7.58 -10.17 -10.47
C ALA A 29 6.27 -10.96 -10.56
N GLU A 30 6.12 -11.97 -9.72
CA GLU A 30 4.89 -12.77 -9.64
C GLU A 30 3.72 -11.94 -9.13
N GLN A 31 3.92 -11.13 -8.08
CA GLN A 31 2.87 -10.22 -7.58
C GLN A 31 2.40 -9.26 -8.68
N ARG A 32 3.34 -8.67 -9.44
CA ARG A 32 2.98 -7.81 -10.57
C ARG A 32 2.20 -8.55 -11.65
N ALA A 33 2.59 -9.79 -11.97
CA ALA A 33 1.88 -10.60 -12.95
C ALA A 33 0.45 -10.92 -12.51
N GLN A 34 0.24 -11.19 -11.22
CA GLN A 34 -1.09 -11.37 -10.62
C GLN A 34 -1.91 -10.08 -10.70
N ASP A 35 -1.35 -8.94 -10.27
CA ASP A 35 -2.02 -7.63 -10.34
C ASP A 35 -2.44 -7.28 -11.78
N LEU A 36 -1.58 -7.56 -12.77
CA LEU A 36 -1.88 -7.35 -14.18
C LEU A 36 -2.96 -8.30 -14.71
N THR A 37 -2.99 -9.54 -14.24
CA THR A 37 -4.02 -10.52 -14.62
C THR A 37 -5.39 -10.08 -14.10
N LEU A 38 -5.47 -9.67 -12.83
CA LEU A 38 -6.69 -9.11 -12.25
C LEU A 38 -7.17 -7.87 -12.99
N LEU A 39 -6.25 -6.97 -13.37
CA LEU A 39 -6.59 -5.80 -14.17
C LEU A 39 -7.21 -6.19 -15.52
N LYS A 40 -6.65 -7.19 -16.21
CA LYS A 40 -7.23 -7.68 -17.48
C LYS A 40 -8.61 -8.28 -17.30
N GLU A 41 -8.82 -9.06 -16.23
CA GLU A 41 -10.10 -9.70 -15.92
C GLU A 41 -11.21 -8.69 -15.65
N VAL A 42 -10.90 -7.55 -15.02
CA VAL A 42 -11.85 -6.45 -14.82
C VAL A 42 -11.97 -5.51 -16.03
N GLY A 43 -11.43 -5.89 -17.18
CA GLY A 43 -11.54 -5.13 -18.43
C GLY A 43 -10.70 -3.85 -18.45
N ALA A 44 -9.59 -3.79 -17.70
CA ALA A 44 -8.66 -2.68 -17.82
C ALA A 44 -8.14 -2.57 -19.25
N ARG A 45 -8.01 -1.34 -19.73
CA ARG A 45 -7.53 -1.07 -21.09
C ARG A 45 -6.09 -1.59 -21.28
N ALA A 46 -5.80 -2.09 -22.47
CA ALA A 46 -4.51 -2.67 -22.82
C ALA A 46 -3.32 -1.69 -22.67
N ASP A 47 -3.55 -0.38 -22.82
CA ASP A 47 -2.53 0.66 -22.64
C ASP A 47 -2.07 0.82 -21.19
N ARG A 48 -2.89 0.40 -20.20
CA ARG A 48 -2.53 0.37 -18.76
C ARG A 48 -1.65 -0.82 -18.37
N VAL A 49 -1.37 -1.72 -19.32
CA VAL A 49 -0.57 -2.95 -19.12
C VAL A 49 0.81 -2.85 -19.80
N LEU A 50 1.09 -1.74 -20.48
CA LEU A 50 2.38 -1.53 -21.13
C LEU A 50 3.49 -1.31 -20.10
N VAL A 51 4.62 -1.98 -20.33
CA VAL A 51 5.83 -1.91 -19.49
C VAL A 51 6.59 -0.61 -19.79
N SER A 52 7.25 -0.05 -18.78
CA SER A 52 8.14 1.10 -18.98
C SER A 52 9.43 0.68 -19.67
N VAL A 53 9.99 1.56 -20.49
CA VAL A 53 11.29 1.37 -21.15
C VAL A 53 12.21 2.47 -20.66
N VAL A 54 13.37 2.12 -20.10
CA VAL A 54 14.34 3.09 -19.58
C VAL A 54 15.76 2.64 -19.93
N PRO A 55 16.70 3.58 -20.14
CA PRO A 55 18.07 3.27 -20.54
C PRO A 55 18.92 2.66 -19.40
N GLY A 56 18.44 2.73 -18.16
CA GLY A 56 19.12 2.20 -16.99
C GLY A 56 18.27 2.27 -15.73
N PRO A 57 18.88 2.05 -14.55
CA PRO A 57 18.18 2.10 -13.27
C PRO A 57 17.50 3.44 -13.00
N VAL A 58 16.39 3.37 -12.27
CA VAL A 58 15.58 4.52 -11.86
C VAL A 58 15.47 4.54 -10.34
N VAL A 59 15.74 5.69 -9.73
CA VAL A 59 15.31 5.97 -8.35
C VAL A 59 13.97 6.68 -8.42
N ASN A 60 12.94 6.15 -7.77
CA ASN A 60 11.59 6.72 -7.76
C ASN A 60 11.14 7.04 -6.33
N ASP A 61 11.09 8.31 -5.98
CA ASP A 61 10.61 8.77 -4.67
C ASP A 61 9.24 9.43 -4.81
N GLU A 62 8.27 8.88 -4.08
CA GLU A 62 6.88 9.32 -4.09
C GLU A 62 6.43 9.77 -2.70
N ARG A 63 5.85 10.97 -2.64
CA ARG A 63 5.12 11.48 -1.47
C ARG A 63 3.64 11.61 -1.80
N VAL A 64 2.83 10.73 -1.24
CA VAL A 64 1.38 10.71 -1.43
C VAL A 64 0.72 11.53 -0.32
N LEU A 65 0.21 12.70 -0.65
CA LEU A 65 -0.53 13.58 0.23
C LEU A 65 -2.03 13.25 0.15
N VAL A 66 -2.61 12.84 1.28
CA VAL A 66 -4.02 12.48 1.41
C VAL A 66 -4.71 13.49 2.31
N ARG A 67 -5.77 14.12 1.80
CA ARG A 67 -6.64 15.01 2.58
C ARG A 67 -7.97 14.34 2.86
N LEU A 68 -8.35 14.34 4.13
CA LEU A 68 -9.53 13.68 4.66
C LEU A 68 -10.61 14.70 5.05
N ASP A 69 -11.88 14.40 4.86
CA ASP A 69 -12.95 15.13 5.54
C ASP A 69 -13.04 14.75 7.03
N GLY A 70 -13.97 15.37 7.76
CA GLY A 70 -14.16 15.13 9.18
C GLY A 70 -14.62 13.71 9.55
N GLY A 71 -15.11 12.91 8.60
CA GLY A 71 -15.41 11.49 8.82
C GLY A 71 -14.27 10.54 8.44
N GLY A 72 -13.24 11.05 7.76
CA GLY A 72 -12.17 10.25 7.17
C GLY A 72 -12.38 9.89 5.69
N GLY A 73 -13.39 10.46 5.04
CA GLY A 73 -13.57 10.34 3.59
C GLY A 73 -12.44 11.04 2.84
N VAL A 74 -11.94 10.41 1.78
CA VAL A 74 -10.82 10.94 0.99
C VAL A 74 -11.33 12.05 0.07
N GLN A 75 -10.86 13.27 0.30
CA GLN A 75 -11.24 14.46 -0.47
C GLN A 75 -10.22 14.79 -1.57
N ARG A 76 -8.93 14.58 -1.29
CA ARG A 76 -7.85 14.87 -2.25
C ARG A 76 -6.71 13.89 -2.10
N VAL A 77 -6.18 13.42 -3.23
CA VAL A 77 -4.95 12.64 -3.29
C VAL A 77 -4.01 13.31 -4.28
N VAL A 78 -2.84 13.70 -3.80
CA VAL A 78 -1.77 14.30 -4.60
C VAL A 78 -0.51 13.46 -4.43
N VAL A 79 0.19 13.17 -5.52
CA VAL A 79 1.49 12.52 -5.47
C VAL A 79 2.54 13.51 -5.95
N GLU A 80 3.51 13.80 -5.11
CA GLU A 80 4.75 14.45 -5.53
C GLU A 80 5.75 13.34 -5.85
N GLN A 81 6.16 13.26 -7.11
CA GLN A 81 7.05 12.23 -7.60
C GLN A 81 8.35 12.84 -8.08
N ARG A 82 9.45 12.16 -7.79
CA ARG A 82 10.78 12.43 -8.35
C ARG A 82 11.37 11.13 -8.90
N LEU A 83 11.73 11.14 -10.18
CA LEU A 83 12.42 10.05 -10.86
C LEU A 83 13.84 10.49 -11.21
N GLN A 84 14.84 9.78 -10.73
CA GLN A 84 16.22 9.93 -11.18
C GLN A 84 16.54 8.79 -12.16
N LEU A 85 16.60 9.12 -13.44
CA LEU A 85 16.99 8.23 -14.52
C LEU A 85 18.51 8.21 -14.65
N THR A 86 19.09 7.03 -14.82
CA THR A 86 20.51 6.86 -15.16
C THR A 86 20.63 6.06 -16.46
N GLY A 87 21.69 6.32 -17.22
CA GLY A 87 21.90 5.75 -18.55
C GLY A 87 21.57 6.73 -19.67
N GLU A 88 22.24 6.54 -20.79
CA GLU A 88 22.03 7.29 -22.02
C GLU A 88 21.02 6.56 -22.92
N GLY A 89 20.04 7.29 -23.46
CA GLY A 89 19.08 6.74 -24.41
C GLY A 89 17.65 7.22 -24.21
N ASP A 90 16.76 6.75 -25.09
CA ASP A 90 15.33 7.02 -25.00
C ASP A 90 14.70 6.38 -23.77
N TYR A 91 13.74 7.07 -23.17
CA TYR A 91 12.92 6.54 -22.08
C TYR A 91 11.43 6.78 -22.34
N GLN A 92 10.64 5.86 -21.79
CA GLN A 92 9.20 5.94 -21.67
C GLN A 92 8.79 5.30 -20.34
N VAL A 93 8.55 6.12 -19.32
CA VAL A 93 8.03 5.66 -18.02
C VAL A 93 6.51 5.75 -18.05
N ARG A 94 5.85 4.63 -17.77
CA ARG A 94 4.40 4.46 -17.79
C ARG A 94 3.90 4.08 -16.41
N GLU A 95 2.90 4.80 -15.94
CA GLU A 95 2.37 4.63 -14.58
C GLU A 95 0.86 4.52 -14.59
N ARG A 96 0.35 3.80 -13.60
CA ARG A 96 -1.04 3.30 -13.59
C ARG A 96 -2.03 4.27 -12.95
N GLY A 97 -1.53 5.25 -12.19
CA GLY A 97 -2.35 6.10 -11.32
C GLY A 97 -3.33 6.97 -12.12
N PRO A 98 -4.63 7.06 -11.73
CA PRO A 98 -5.67 7.83 -12.42
C PRO A 98 -5.48 9.34 -12.21
N ALA A 99 -4.35 9.86 -12.70
CA ALA A 99 -4.02 11.27 -12.65
C ALA A 99 -5.00 12.07 -13.50
N ARG A 100 -5.59 13.09 -12.88
CA ARG A 100 -6.50 14.05 -13.52
C ARG A 100 -5.76 15.31 -13.97
N ALA A 101 -4.65 15.62 -13.32
CA ALA A 101 -3.80 16.76 -13.65
C ALA A 101 -2.36 16.48 -13.24
N SER A 102 -1.43 17.17 -13.90
CA SER A 102 0.01 17.08 -13.68
C SER A 102 0.64 18.46 -13.77
N GLU A 103 1.52 18.77 -12.83
CA GLU A 103 2.29 20.01 -12.77
C GLU A 103 3.77 19.65 -12.63
N ALA A 104 4.67 20.37 -13.31
CA ALA A 104 6.10 20.16 -13.16
C ALA A 104 6.58 20.69 -11.79
N LEU A 105 7.51 19.97 -11.15
CA LEU A 105 8.17 20.39 -9.90
C LEU A 105 9.65 20.78 -10.12
N GLY A 106 10.08 20.86 -11.37
CA GLY A 106 11.43 21.24 -11.78
C GLY A 106 11.45 21.76 -13.21
N ASP A 107 12.62 21.76 -13.82
CA ASP A 107 12.82 22.33 -15.17
C ASP A 107 12.34 21.42 -16.30
N GLU A 108 12.13 20.13 -16.00
CA GLU A 108 11.61 19.16 -16.97
C GLU A 108 10.08 19.27 -17.11
N PRO A 109 9.54 19.11 -18.33
CA PRO A 109 8.10 19.14 -18.55
C PRO A 109 7.36 18.08 -17.72
N ALA A 110 6.17 18.43 -17.23
CA ALA A 110 5.28 17.50 -16.56
C ALA A 110 4.92 16.31 -17.49
N PRO A 111 4.61 15.13 -16.93
CA PRO A 111 4.22 13.98 -17.73
C PRO A 111 2.89 14.25 -18.42
N VAL A 112 2.65 13.56 -19.52
CA VAL A 112 1.36 13.60 -20.19
C VAL A 112 0.36 12.78 -19.38
N THR A 113 -0.78 13.39 -19.06
CA THR A 113 -1.92 12.72 -18.44
C THR A 113 -3.02 12.53 -19.49
N LYS A 114 -3.25 11.28 -19.93
CA LYS A 114 -4.34 10.96 -20.87
C LYS A 114 -5.09 9.73 -20.39
N PHE A 115 -6.41 9.86 -20.21
CA PHE A 115 -7.28 8.78 -19.70
C PHE A 115 -6.84 8.19 -18.35
N GLY A 116 -6.20 9.00 -17.51
CA GLY A 116 -5.68 8.58 -16.20
C GLY A 116 -4.46 7.65 -16.29
N ALA A 117 -3.71 7.68 -17.39
CA ALA A 117 -2.34 7.17 -17.42
C ALA A 117 -1.36 8.34 -17.32
N VAL A 118 -0.24 8.12 -16.63
CA VAL A 118 0.87 9.07 -16.53
C VAL A 118 2.01 8.54 -17.39
N VAL A 119 2.47 9.37 -18.34
CA VAL A 119 3.56 8.99 -19.25
C VAL A 119 4.63 10.06 -19.28
N TRP A 120 5.82 9.68 -18.84
CA TRP A 120 7.05 10.43 -19.09
C TRP A 120 7.72 9.86 -20.34
N GLN A 121 8.17 10.71 -21.25
CA GLN A 121 8.89 10.26 -22.44
C GLN A 121 9.93 11.30 -22.88
N GLY A 122 11.06 10.83 -23.39
CA GLY A 122 12.13 11.69 -23.88
C GLY A 122 13.45 10.95 -24.04
N PHE A 123 14.55 11.69 -24.05
CA PHE A 123 15.92 11.17 -24.13
C PHE A 123 16.70 11.57 -22.88
N SER A 124 17.42 10.62 -22.27
CA SER A 124 18.34 10.87 -21.16
C SER A 124 19.77 10.99 -21.71
N PRO A 125 20.51 12.09 -21.48
CA PRO A 125 21.90 12.26 -21.90
C PRO A 125 22.91 11.56 -20.95
N GLY A 126 22.47 10.52 -20.24
CA GLY A 126 23.26 9.81 -19.22
C GLY A 126 22.67 9.91 -17.81
N SER A 127 22.06 11.04 -17.46
CA SER A 127 21.30 11.24 -16.23
C SER A 127 20.21 12.28 -16.43
N ARG A 128 19.05 12.09 -15.79
CA ARG A 128 17.92 13.02 -15.86
C ARG A 128 17.07 12.94 -14.60
N GLU A 129 16.68 14.10 -14.06
CA GLU A 129 15.72 14.21 -12.96
C GLU A 129 14.36 14.64 -13.52
N LEU A 130 13.34 13.83 -13.32
CA LEU A 130 11.96 14.15 -13.66
C LEU A 130 11.18 14.37 -12.37
N ALA A 131 10.47 15.48 -12.24
CA ALA A 131 9.72 15.77 -11.03
C ALA A 131 8.35 16.38 -11.36
N ALA A 132 7.29 15.80 -10.82
CA ALA A 132 5.93 16.31 -11.01
C ALA A 132 5.05 16.14 -9.78
N ARG A 133 4.05 17.02 -9.69
CA ARG A 133 2.91 16.91 -8.81
C ARG A 133 1.72 16.39 -9.60
N LEU A 134 1.20 15.25 -9.21
CA LEU A 134 0.09 14.57 -9.85
C LEU A 134 -1.13 14.66 -8.94
N THR A 135 -2.24 15.20 -9.45
CA THR A 135 -3.52 15.16 -8.73
C THR A 135 -4.30 13.94 -9.19
N LEU A 136 -4.56 13.00 -8.28
CA LEU A 136 -5.27 11.76 -8.58
C LEU A 136 -6.77 11.88 -8.30
N ASP A 137 -7.53 10.92 -8.80
CA ASP A 137 -8.96 10.77 -8.52
C ASP A 137 -9.19 10.25 -7.08
N PRO A 138 -9.75 11.06 -6.16
CA PRO A 138 -9.88 10.64 -4.76
C PRO A 138 -10.84 9.47 -4.57
N VAL A 139 -11.86 9.31 -5.42
CA VAL A 139 -12.84 8.21 -5.31
C VAL A 139 -12.20 6.89 -5.70
N LEU A 140 -11.42 6.88 -6.78
CA LEU A 140 -10.70 5.68 -7.21
C LEU A 140 -9.55 5.32 -6.25
N GLU A 141 -8.85 6.33 -5.72
CA GLU A 141 -7.71 6.09 -4.83
C GLU A 141 -8.12 5.69 -3.41
N ALA A 142 -9.31 6.05 -2.93
CA ALA A 142 -9.79 5.67 -1.59
C ALA A 142 -9.76 4.16 -1.31
N ALA A 143 -9.94 3.32 -2.34
CA ALA A 143 -9.85 1.86 -2.23
C ALA A 143 -8.40 1.33 -2.31
N ARG A 144 -7.46 2.12 -2.85
CA ARG A 144 -6.06 1.74 -3.08
C ARG A 144 -5.11 2.22 -1.98
N LEU A 145 -5.51 3.22 -1.19
CA LEU A 145 -4.69 3.71 -0.08
C LEU A 145 -4.46 2.59 0.95
N PRO A 146 -3.23 2.43 1.45
CA PRO A 146 -2.87 1.34 2.37
C PRO A 146 -3.36 1.56 3.80
N LEU A 147 -3.71 2.81 4.14
CA LEU A 147 -4.23 3.21 5.44
C LEU A 147 -5.58 3.90 5.25
N ARG A 148 -6.58 3.42 5.98
CA ARG A 148 -7.86 4.10 6.17
C ARG A 148 -7.88 4.75 7.54
N ILE A 149 -8.32 6.00 7.61
CA ILE A 149 -8.49 6.72 8.86
C ILE A 149 -9.95 7.14 8.93
N THR A 150 -10.63 6.87 10.03
CA THR A 150 -11.97 7.39 10.31
C THR A 150 -11.94 8.19 11.61
N ALA A 151 -12.76 9.23 11.67
CA ALA A 151 -12.89 10.08 12.85
C ALA A 151 -14.36 10.28 13.20
N SER A 152 -14.68 10.21 14.49
CA SER A 152 -16.02 10.53 14.97
C SER A 152 -16.00 11.18 16.34
N TYR A 153 -16.84 12.19 16.54
CA TYR A 153 -17.15 12.81 17.82
C TYR A 153 -18.51 12.32 18.29
N ASP A 154 -18.56 11.64 19.43
CA ASP A 154 -19.78 11.03 19.98
C ASP A 154 -20.59 10.22 18.95
N GLY A 155 -19.87 9.47 18.11
CA GLY A 155 -20.44 8.61 17.06
C GLY A 155 -20.90 9.32 15.78
N ARG A 156 -20.63 10.62 15.65
CA ARG A 156 -20.90 11.40 14.42
C ARG A 156 -19.59 11.82 13.75
N PRO A 157 -19.52 11.96 12.42
CA PRO A 157 -18.36 12.54 11.75
C PRO A 157 -18.02 13.92 12.33
N LEU A 158 -16.73 14.27 12.34
CA LEU A 158 -16.32 15.64 12.68
C LEU A 158 -16.86 16.62 11.62
N GLU A 159 -16.97 17.88 12.01
CA GLU A 159 -17.25 18.95 11.05
C GLU A 159 -16.06 19.17 10.09
N ALA A 160 -16.30 19.90 9.00
CA ALA A 160 -15.27 20.23 8.02
C ALA A 160 -14.03 20.83 8.71
N GLY A 161 -12.84 20.45 8.23
CA GLY A 161 -11.61 20.87 8.88
C GLY A 161 -11.21 20.04 10.11
N GLY A 162 -11.99 19.04 10.53
CA GLY A 162 -11.75 18.32 11.79
C GLY A 162 -12.30 19.07 13.00
N ARG A 163 -13.33 19.90 12.81
CA ARG A 163 -13.90 20.73 13.87
C ARG A 163 -14.78 19.90 14.82
N VAL A 164 -14.66 20.22 16.11
CA VAL A 164 -15.33 19.57 17.24
C VAL A 164 -16.18 20.62 17.94
N PRO A 165 -17.51 20.42 18.08
CA PRO A 165 -18.44 21.48 18.46
C PRO A 165 -18.42 21.84 19.94
N ALA A 166 -17.93 20.96 20.82
CA ALA A 166 -17.87 21.15 22.25
C ALA A 166 -16.83 20.20 22.89
N ALA A 167 -16.66 20.30 24.20
CA ALA A 167 -15.89 19.32 24.96
C ALA A 167 -16.44 17.90 24.73
N GLY A 168 -15.57 16.89 24.68
CA GLY A 168 -15.95 15.49 24.51
C GLY A 168 -14.84 14.66 23.89
N THR A 169 -15.19 13.45 23.44
CA THR A 169 -14.22 12.47 22.94
C THR A 169 -14.34 12.29 21.44
N VAL A 170 -13.22 12.45 20.74
CA VAL A 170 -13.07 12.01 19.35
C VAL A 170 -12.46 10.62 19.32
N LEU A 171 -13.10 9.72 18.60
CA LEU A 171 -12.61 8.39 18.26
C LEU A 171 -11.95 8.42 16.89
N LEU A 172 -10.64 8.18 16.85
CA LEU A 172 -9.88 7.97 15.62
C LEU A 172 -9.60 6.47 15.45
N THR A 173 -9.93 5.92 14.28
CA THR A 173 -9.60 4.53 13.94
C THR A 173 -8.66 4.52 12.74
N LEU A 174 -7.50 3.90 12.89
CA LEU A 174 -6.53 3.68 11.83
C LEU A 174 -6.59 2.21 11.42
N THR A 175 -6.88 1.92 10.15
CA THR A 175 -7.00 0.55 9.64
C THR A 175 -6.02 0.31 8.51
N ASN A 176 -5.14 -0.67 8.67
CA ASN A 176 -4.25 -1.12 7.62
C ASN A 176 -5.03 -2.01 6.63
N THR A 177 -5.25 -1.53 5.42
CA THR A 177 -6.07 -2.19 4.39
C THR A 177 -5.26 -3.09 3.44
N THR A 178 -3.99 -3.33 3.74
CA THR A 178 -3.08 -4.00 2.79
C THR A 178 -3.25 -5.52 2.73
N ALA A 179 -3.93 -6.11 3.72
CA ALA A 179 -4.15 -7.55 3.83
C ALA A 179 -5.02 -8.08 2.68
N GLN A 180 -4.61 -9.19 2.08
CA GLN A 180 -5.34 -9.90 1.04
C GLN A 180 -5.12 -11.42 1.15
N PRO A 181 -6.08 -12.23 0.71
CA PRO A 181 -5.86 -13.66 0.53
C PRO A 181 -4.65 -13.92 -0.38
N ALA A 182 -3.87 -14.95 -0.05
CA ALA A 182 -2.72 -15.37 -0.85
C ALA A 182 -2.55 -16.90 -0.78
N THR A 183 -1.91 -17.45 -1.81
CA THR A 183 -1.38 -18.81 -1.79
C THR A 183 0.11 -18.72 -1.59
N LEU A 184 0.61 -19.30 -0.50
CA LEU A 184 2.01 -19.23 -0.12
C LEU A 184 2.72 -20.57 -0.35
N PRO A 185 3.96 -20.56 -0.83
CA PRO A 185 4.78 -21.76 -0.90
C PRO A 185 5.07 -22.28 0.51
N ALA A 186 5.08 -23.59 0.68
CA ALA A 186 5.35 -24.27 1.95
C ALA A 186 6.28 -25.46 1.70
N ALA A 187 6.95 -25.95 2.73
CA ALA A 187 7.77 -27.17 2.66
C ALA A 187 7.95 -27.79 4.05
N VAL A 188 7.98 -29.11 4.15
CA VAL A 188 8.10 -29.84 5.43
C VAL A 188 9.36 -29.46 6.21
N ASP A 189 10.50 -29.24 5.54
CA ASP A 189 11.76 -28.87 6.19
C ASP A 189 12.68 -28.10 5.23
N ALA A 190 13.60 -27.30 5.79
CA ALA A 190 14.67 -26.60 5.08
C ALA A 190 15.94 -26.51 5.96
N PRO A 191 17.15 -26.48 5.37
CA PRO A 191 18.37 -26.27 6.13
C PRO A 191 18.35 -24.92 6.87
N ALA A 192 18.72 -24.91 8.15
CA ALA A 192 18.62 -23.72 9.00
C ALA A 192 19.51 -22.56 8.52
N GLY A 193 20.71 -22.86 7.99
CA GLY A 193 21.69 -21.84 7.59
C GLY A 193 21.17 -20.84 6.55
N PRO A 194 20.76 -21.28 5.34
CA PRO A 194 20.23 -20.38 4.32
C PRO A 194 18.98 -19.61 4.75
N VAL A 195 18.10 -20.24 5.54
CA VAL A 195 16.90 -19.57 6.08
C VAL A 195 17.30 -18.48 7.06
N ALA A 196 18.24 -18.77 7.96
CA ALA A 196 18.73 -17.83 8.95
C ALA A 196 19.44 -16.62 8.34
N GLU A 197 20.29 -16.83 7.34
CA GLU A 197 20.97 -15.74 6.62
C GLU A 197 19.96 -14.76 6.00
N ALA A 198 18.93 -15.29 5.34
CA ALA A 198 17.88 -14.48 4.73
C ALA A 198 17.03 -13.72 5.78
N LEU A 199 16.74 -14.34 6.93
CA LEU A 199 16.01 -13.68 8.02
C LEU A 199 16.85 -12.62 8.74
N ASP A 200 18.16 -12.82 8.91
CA ASP A 200 19.06 -11.79 9.44
C ASP A 200 19.15 -10.59 8.48
N ALA A 201 19.19 -10.83 7.16
CA ALA A 201 19.12 -9.75 6.16
C ALA A 201 17.80 -8.97 6.24
N ALA A 202 16.67 -9.67 6.37
CA ALA A 202 15.36 -9.04 6.55
C ALA A 202 15.28 -8.22 7.86
N ARG A 203 15.79 -8.76 8.96
CA ARG A 203 15.82 -8.09 10.26
C ARG A 203 16.71 -6.85 10.24
N ALA A 204 17.88 -6.92 9.61
CA ALA A 204 18.77 -5.77 9.43
C ALA A 204 18.07 -4.64 8.65
N ALA A 205 17.35 -4.98 7.58
CA ALA A 205 16.56 -4.01 6.83
C ALA A 205 15.40 -3.42 7.66
N ALA A 206 14.70 -4.24 8.47
CA ALA A 206 13.62 -3.77 9.34
C ALA A 206 14.08 -2.77 10.41
N LEU A 207 15.31 -2.96 10.92
CA LEU A 207 15.95 -2.09 11.90
C LEU A 207 16.47 -0.78 11.30
N ALA A 208 16.66 -0.68 9.99
CA ALA A 208 17.14 0.52 9.31
C ALA A 208 15.97 1.51 9.08
N PRO A 209 15.88 2.65 9.80
CA PRO A 209 14.69 3.50 9.77
C PRO A 209 14.47 4.23 8.45
N ALA A 210 15.56 4.54 7.75
CA ALA A 210 15.60 5.18 6.44
C ALA A 210 16.00 4.20 5.33
N GLY A 211 15.97 2.89 5.63
CA GLY A 211 16.50 1.86 4.76
C GLY A 211 15.73 1.77 3.43
N PRO A 212 16.44 1.46 2.33
CA PRO A 212 15.80 1.19 1.05
C PRO A 212 14.80 0.04 1.20
N ARG A 213 13.73 0.09 0.40
CA ARG A 213 12.70 -0.93 0.11
C ARG A 213 12.85 -2.27 0.85
N ILE A 214 11.75 -2.75 1.44
CA ILE A 214 11.66 -4.09 2.04
C ILE A 214 12.36 -5.13 1.16
N PRO A 215 13.35 -5.89 1.68
CA PRO A 215 14.13 -6.82 0.89
C PRO A 215 13.21 -7.91 0.33
N ALA A 216 13.36 -8.20 -0.96
CA ALA A 216 12.48 -9.09 -1.71
C ALA A 216 13.26 -10.24 -2.35
N ALA A 217 12.56 -11.28 -2.78
CA ALA A 217 13.17 -12.40 -3.49
C ALA A 217 13.91 -11.91 -4.76
N GLY A 218 15.22 -12.15 -4.83
CA GLY A 218 16.10 -11.67 -5.90
C GLY A 218 16.60 -10.22 -5.74
N ALA A 219 16.24 -9.54 -4.65
CA ALA A 219 16.68 -8.18 -4.30
C ALA A 219 16.81 -8.05 -2.76
N GLY A 220 17.93 -8.55 -2.23
CA GLY A 220 18.19 -8.59 -0.78
C GLY A 220 17.82 -9.90 -0.10
N LEU A 221 16.86 -10.67 -0.65
CA LEU A 221 16.61 -12.06 -0.27
C LEU A 221 16.98 -13.01 -1.43
N PRO A 222 17.31 -14.29 -1.14
CA PRO A 222 17.47 -15.29 -2.19
C PRO A 222 16.18 -15.47 -2.99
N ARG A 223 16.28 -15.89 -4.26
CA ARG A 223 15.07 -16.22 -5.07
C ARG A 223 14.40 -17.49 -4.59
N SER A 224 15.18 -18.43 -4.06
CA SER A 224 14.71 -19.73 -3.62
C SER A 224 15.61 -20.24 -2.50
N VAL A 225 15.08 -21.11 -1.64
CA VAL A 225 15.86 -21.79 -0.59
C VAL A 225 15.75 -23.32 -0.75
N PRO A 226 16.79 -24.10 -0.44
CA PRO A 226 16.68 -25.55 -0.46
C PRO A 226 15.60 -26.03 0.53
N ALA A 227 14.68 -26.90 0.10
CA ALA A 227 13.63 -27.43 0.95
C ALA A 227 13.18 -28.84 0.53
N THR A 228 12.44 -29.51 1.40
CA THR A 228 11.87 -30.85 1.13
C THR A 228 10.37 -30.88 1.44
N GLY A 229 9.62 -31.73 0.73
CA GLY A 229 8.17 -31.86 0.94
C GLY A 229 7.40 -30.57 0.60
N GLN A 230 7.69 -29.99 -0.57
CA GLN A 230 7.07 -28.74 -1.00
C GLN A 230 5.55 -28.88 -1.17
N ALA A 231 4.83 -27.82 -0.84
CA ALA A 231 3.39 -27.70 -0.95
C ALA A 231 3.00 -26.24 -1.17
N SER A 232 1.70 -25.98 -1.27
CA SER A 232 1.15 -24.63 -1.23
C SER A 232 0.05 -24.58 -0.18
N VAL A 233 -0.02 -23.49 0.57
CA VAL A 233 -1.01 -23.27 1.61
C VAL A 233 -1.77 -21.98 1.36
N GLY A 234 -3.07 -21.98 1.62
CA GLY A 234 -3.85 -20.75 1.68
C GLY A 234 -3.46 -19.94 2.91
N GLY A 235 -3.42 -18.62 2.77
CA GLY A 235 -3.11 -17.70 3.85
C GLY A 235 -3.48 -16.26 3.51
N THR A 236 -2.92 -15.34 4.27
CA THR A 236 -3.08 -13.90 4.06
C THR A 236 -1.70 -13.29 3.89
N SER A 237 -1.54 -12.44 2.87
CA SER A 237 -0.36 -11.59 2.69
C SER A 237 -0.77 -10.13 2.88
N GLY A 238 0.14 -9.31 3.36
CA GLY A 238 -0.12 -7.89 3.54
C GLY A 238 1.15 -7.18 3.96
N VAL A 239 1.06 -5.86 4.16
CA VAL A 239 2.23 -5.01 4.39
C VAL A 239 2.04 -4.26 5.69
N PRO A 240 2.86 -4.51 6.72
CA PRO A 240 2.82 -3.70 7.92
C PRO A 240 3.14 -2.24 7.57
N LEU A 241 2.48 -1.31 8.27
CA LEU A 241 2.69 0.11 8.07
C LEU A 241 3.34 0.70 9.31
N ARG A 242 4.51 1.30 9.13
CA ARG A 242 5.09 2.16 10.17
C ARG A 242 4.37 3.50 10.11
N ILE A 243 3.72 3.87 11.20
CA ILE A 243 2.97 5.11 11.34
C ILE A 243 3.70 6.02 12.32
N THR A 244 4.02 7.23 11.88
CA THR A 244 4.66 8.28 12.68
C THR A 244 3.97 9.60 12.48
N GLY A 245 3.91 10.47 13.49
CA GLY A 245 3.36 11.81 13.32
C GLY A 245 2.80 12.38 14.61
N SER A 246 1.82 13.26 14.50
CA SER A 246 1.19 13.92 15.64
C SER A 246 -0.33 14.04 15.47
N ILE A 247 -0.98 14.13 16.63
CA ILE A 247 -2.37 14.51 16.80
C ILE A 247 -2.35 15.70 17.76
N ALA A 248 -2.89 16.83 17.33
CA ALA A 248 -2.94 18.05 18.12
C ALA A 248 -4.36 18.64 18.11
N ALA A 249 -4.67 19.49 19.08
CA ALA A 249 -5.91 20.24 19.09
C ALA A 249 -5.66 21.74 19.20
N THR A 250 -6.50 22.51 18.50
CA THR A 250 -6.54 23.97 18.57
C THR A 250 -7.94 24.42 18.98
N GLY A 251 -8.05 25.47 19.78
CA GLY A 251 -9.32 26.07 20.17
C GLY A 251 -9.94 26.88 19.02
N ASP A 252 -11.17 27.34 19.19
CA ASP A 252 -11.81 28.24 18.21
C ASP A 252 -11.07 29.59 18.05
N ASP A 253 -10.27 29.99 19.04
CA ASP A 253 -9.39 31.17 19.01
C ASP A 253 -8.04 30.89 18.32
N GLY A 254 -7.82 29.66 17.84
CA GLY A 254 -6.58 29.21 17.22
C GLY A 254 -5.45 28.91 18.20
N ALA A 255 -5.66 29.04 19.52
CA ALA A 255 -4.67 28.70 20.51
C ALA A 255 -4.57 27.17 20.69
N PRO A 256 -3.37 26.61 20.97
CA PRO A 256 -3.25 25.19 21.29
C PRO A 256 -4.10 24.81 22.51
N VAL A 257 -4.86 23.72 22.40
CA VAL A 257 -5.66 23.17 23.50
C VAL A 257 -5.03 21.87 23.96
N GLN A 258 -4.91 21.70 25.29
CA GLN A 258 -4.38 20.47 25.85
C GLN A 258 -5.40 19.34 25.69
N ALA A 259 -5.30 18.58 24.61
CA ALA A 259 -6.05 17.35 24.42
C ALA A 259 -5.32 16.15 25.05
N ALA A 260 -6.06 15.27 25.72
CA ALA A 260 -5.53 14.00 26.19
C ALA A 260 -5.74 12.95 25.10
N VAL A 261 -4.66 12.37 24.58
CA VAL A 261 -4.72 11.30 23.58
C VAL A 261 -4.30 9.99 24.23
N THR A 262 -5.15 8.97 24.12
CA THR A 262 -4.86 7.62 24.61
C THR A 262 -5.03 6.60 23.48
N GLY A 263 -4.12 5.63 23.43
CA GLY A 263 -4.16 4.56 22.43
C GLY A 263 -2.80 3.86 22.30
N PRO A 264 -2.70 2.84 21.44
CA PRO A 264 -1.44 2.18 21.15
C PRO A 264 -0.44 3.17 20.54
N ALA A 265 0.82 3.07 20.95
CA ALA A 265 1.94 3.80 20.34
C ALA A 265 1.82 5.33 20.36
N THR A 266 1.05 5.89 21.32
CA THR A 266 0.95 7.34 21.55
C THR A 266 1.83 7.77 22.72
N THR A 267 2.48 8.92 22.61
CA THR A 267 3.21 9.58 23.70
C THR A 267 2.71 11.01 23.83
N GLY A 268 2.27 11.42 25.02
CA GLY A 268 1.75 12.77 25.25
C GLY A 268 2.80 13.85 24.96
N VAL A 269 2.38 14.91 24.28
CA VAL A 269 3.19 16.11 24.00
C VAL A 269 2.33 17.37 24.27
N PRO A 270 2.91 18.57 24.37
CA PRO A 270 2.11 19.79 24.51
C PRO A 270 1.05 19.91 23.40
N GLY A 271 -0.22 20.09 23.78
CA GLY A 271 -1.34 20.20 22.83
C GLY A 271 -1.88 18.89 22.24
N GLY A 272 -1.33 17.72 22.59
CA GLY A 272 -1.83 16.43 22.10
C GLY A 272 -0.89 15.24 22.31
N ALA A 273 -0.62 14.46 21.25
CA ALA A 273 0.31 13.33 21.29
C ALA A 273 1.12 13.15 20.01
N ALA A 274 2.33 12.63 20.18
CA ALA A 274 3.09 12.00 19.10
C ALA A 274 2.65 10.54 18.93
N VAL A 275 2.61 10.08 17.68
CA VAL A 275 2.30 8.69 17.30
C VAL A 275 3.56 8.08 16.70
N ALA A 276 3.95 6.89 17.15
CA ALA A 276 5.09 6.16 16.59
C ALA A 276 4.96 4.65 16.80
N GLY A 277 4.46 3.93 15.80
CA GLY A 277 4.22 2.48 15.91
C GLY A 277 4.15 1.77 14.56
N THR A 278 3.98 0.44 14.60
CA THR A 278 3.75 -0.39 13.41
C THR A 278 2.35 -0.98 13.49
N LEU A 279 1.55 -0.83 12.44
CA LEU A 279 0.21 -1.39 12.32
C LEU A 279 0.27 -2.65 11.44
N PRO A 280 0.00 -3.86 11.99
CA PRO A 280 0.01 -5.09 11.22
C PRO A 280 -1.00 -5.09 10.07
N PRO A 281 -0.81 -5.93 9.03
CA PRO A 281 -1.75 -6.02 7.92
C PRO A 281 -3.15 -6.43 8.40
N GLY A 282 -4.19 -5.69 7.99
CA GLY A 282 -5.57 -5.96 8.36
C GLY A 282 -5.94 -5.52 9.79
N ALA A 283 -4.97 -5.07 10.59
CA ALA A 283 -5.23 -4.61 11.95
C ALA A 283 -5.83 -3.19 11.97
N ALA A 284 -6.55 -2.90 13.05
CA ALA A 284 -7.03 -1.57 13.38
C ALA A 284 -6.47 -1.10 14.72
N ALA A 285 -6.11 0.18 14.81
CA ALA A 285 -5.75 0.86 16.05
C ALA A 285 -6.80 1.93 16.35
N GLU A 286 -7.25 1.98 17.59
CA GLU A 286 -8.20 2.99 18.08
C GLU A 286 -7.46 3.98 18.98
N LEU A 287 -7.57 5.26 18.67
CA LEU A 287 -7.05 6.37 19.47
C LEU A 287 -8.22 7.21 19.96
N ARG A 288 -8.25 7.49 21.26
CA ARG A 288 -9.24 8.36 21.88
C ARG A 288 -8.61 9.71 22.17
N VAL A 289 -9.24 10.78 21.72
CA VAL A 289 -8.80 12.16 21.94
C VAL A 289 -9.86 12.88 22.74
N ASP A 290 -9.55 13.21 24.00
CA ASP A 290 -10.45 13.97 24.87
C ASP A 290 -10.13 15.46 24.74
N LEU A 291 -11.10 16.23 24.27
CA LEU A 291 -11.02 17.68 24.14
C LEU A 291 -11.77 18.36 25.29
N PRO A 292 -11.16 19.34 25.98
CA PRO A 292 -11.78 20.04 27.10
C PRO A 292 -12.78 21.13 26.68
N ALA A 293 -12.81 21.51 25.41
CA ALA A 293 -13.64 22.57 24.84
C ALA A 293 -13.86 22.32 23.34
N SER A 294 -14.70 23.16 22.72
CA SER A 294 -14.81 23.24 21.26
C SER A 294 -13.49 23.64 20.62
N GLY A 295 -13.30 23.23 19.36
CA GLY A 295 -12.07 23.52 18.63
C GLY A 295 -11.92 22.67 17.39
N ARG A 296 -10.66 22.40 17.02
CA ARG A 296 -10.27 21.66 15.84
C ARG A 296 -9.24 20.61 16.19
N LEU A 297 -9.44 19.42 15.66
CA LEU A 297 -8.46 18.35 15.70
C LEU A 297 -7.57 18.44 14.46
N ASP A 298 -6.26 18.58 14.68
CA ASP A 298 -5.25 18.55 13.65
C ASP A 298 -4.60 17.16 13.63
N LEU A 299 -4.58 16.56 12.43
CA LEU A 299 -4.00 15.26 12.14
C LEU A 299 -2.83 15.45 11.18
N ASP A 300 -1.66 14.97 11.57
CA ASP A 300 -0.49 14.89 10.69
C ASP A 300 0.18 13.52 10.89
N LEU A 301 -0.19 12.57 10.04
CA LEU A 301 0.33 11.21 10.12
C LEU A 301 1.02 10.81 8.84
N THR A 302 2.20 10.23 8.99
CA THR A 302 2.96 9.61 7.92
C THR A 302 2.92 8.09 8.07
N ALA A 303 2.60 7.39 6.99
CA ALA A 303 2.63 5.93 6.90
C ALA A 303 3.61 5.48 5.82
N ILE A 304 4.46 4.51 6.15
CA ILE A 304 5.44 3.93 5.22
C ILE A 304 5.33 2.39 5.30
N PRO A 305 5.26 1.68 4.16
CA PRO A 305 5.45 0.24 4.10
C PRO A 305 6.76 -0.20 4.77
N ALA A 306 6.69 -0.99 5.83
CA ALA A 306 7.88 -1.42 6.56
C ALA A 306 7.69 -2.82 7.17
N LEU A 307 8.80 -3.54 7.37
CA LEU A 307 8.80 -4.75 8.19
C LEU A 307 8.70 -4.38 9.68
N ASP A 308 8.05 -5.22 10.47
CA ASP A 308 8.09 -5.12 11.93
C ASP A 308 9.30 -5.90 12.47
N PRO A 309 10.34 -5.22 12.99
CA PRO A 309 11.53 -5.90 13.49
C PRO A 309 11.23 -6.89 14.62
N ARG A 310 10.17 -6.66 15.41
CA ARG A 310 9.79 -7.55 16.53
C ARG A 310 9.29 -8.92 16.06
N THR A 311 8.73 -8.98 14.86
CA THR A 311 8.26 -10.23 14.25
C THR A 311 9.40 -11.03 13.62
N LEU A 312 10.59 -10.42 13.50
CA LEU A 312 11.78 -11.01 12.91
C LEU A 312 12.85 -11.36 13.95
N ASP A 313 12.54 -11.29 15.24
CA ASP A 313 13.47 -11.72 16.28
C ASP A 313 13.52 -13.26 16.33
N PRO A 314 14.72 -13.86 16.41
CA PRO A 314 14.86 -15.30 16.52
C PRO A 314 14.31 -15.81 17.87
N PRO A 315 13.76 -17.03 17.92
CA PRO A 315 13.19 -17.58 19.15
C PRO A 315 14.28 -17.92 20.18
N GLY A 316 13.86 -18.11 21.44
CA GLY A 316 14.74 -18.59 22.50
C GLY A 316 15.79 -17.58 22.98
N GLY A 317 15.63 -16.28 22.65
CA GLY A 317 16.54 -15.21 23.09
C GLY A 317 17.87 -15.20 22.33
N ALA A 318 17.97 -15.88 21.19
CA ALA A 318 19.15 -15.80 20.34
C ALA A 318 19.41 -14.35 19.88
N ALA A 319 20.68 -13.96 19.78
CA ALA A 319 21.03 -12.60 19.35
C ALA A 319 20.77 -12.36 17.85
N SER A 320 20.80 -13.42 17.04
CA SER A 320 20.58 -13.41 15.58
C SER A 320 20.03 -14.76 15.09
N TRP A 321 19.52 -14.80 13.87
CA TRP A 321 19.10 -16.06 13.24
C TRP A 321 20.29 -16.98 12.98
N ALA A 322 21.46 -16.45 12.63
CA ALA A 322 22.68 -17.24 12.52
C ALA A 322 23.06 -17.94 13.84
N ALA A 323 22.94 -17.24 14.97
CA ALA A 323 23.17 -17.83 16.29
C ALA A 323 22.13 -18.91 16.63
N TRP A 324 20.86 -18.69 16.27
CA TRP A 324 19.80 -19.68 16.40
C TRP A 324 20.10 -20.94 15.56
N ALA A 325 20.53 -20.78 14.29
CA ALA A 325 20.85 -21.90 13.42
C ALA A 325 22.05 -22.72 13.91
N ALA A 326 23.06 -22.07 14.51
CA ALA A 326 24.20 -22.74 15.13
C ALA A 326 23.80 -23.60 16.34
N GLY A 327 22.67 -23.31 16.99
CA GLY A 327 22.10 -24.11 18.07
C GLY A 327 21.45 -25.43 17.64
N ALA A 328 21.56 -25.80 16.36
CA ALA A 328 21.00 -27.03 15.78
C ALA A 328 19.49 -27.18 16.07
N PRO A 329 18.65 -26.23 15.60
CA PRO A 329 17.21 -26.27 15.84
C PRO A 329 16.58 -27.55 15.27
N ASP A 330 15.55 -28.06 15.95
CA ASP A 330 14.79 -29.21 15.47
C ASP A 330 13.99 -28.91 14.19
N ALA A 331 13.39 -29.93 13.60
CA ALA A 331 12.65 -29.79 12.34
C ALA A 331 11.45 -28.84 12.45
N ALA A 332 10.78 -28.80 13.61
CA ALA A 332 9.61 -27.93 13.81
C ALA A 332 10.04 -26.46 13.87
N ALA A 333 11.14 -26.16 14.57
CA ALA A 333 11.71 -24.83 14.63
C ALA A 333 12.23 -24.37 13.26
N ARG A 334 12.87 -25.26 12.49
CA ARG A 334 13.29 -24.95 11.11
C ARG A 334 12.11 -24.67 10.18
N ARG A 335 11.04 -25.45 10.29
CA ARG A 335 9.79 -25.23 9.56
C ARG A 335 9.20 -23.86 9.88
N ALA A 336 9.12 -23.48 11.16
CA ALA A 336 8.60 -22.19 11.58
C ALA A 336 9.45 -21.02 11.06
N ALA A 337 10.79 -21.14 11.06
CA ALA A 337 11.68 -20.15 10.48
C ALA A 337 11.49 -20.02 8.96
N LEU A 338 11.30 -21.14 8.25
CA LEU A 338 11.00 -21.14 6.83
C LEU A 338 9.67 -20.44 6.54
N ASP A 339 8.63 -20.71 7.33
CA ASP A 339 7.33 -20.05 7.19
C ASP A 339 7.42 -18.53 7.42
N LEU A 340 8.22 -18.10 8.40
CA LEU A 340 8.51 -16.68 8.61
C LEU A 340 9.24 -16.06 7.42
N LEU A 341 10.21 -16.75 6.83
CA LEU A 341 10.93 -16.27 5.65
C LEU A 341 9.99 -16.14 4.45
N VAL A 342 9.13 -17.14 4.21
CA VAL A 342 8.11 -17.08 3.14
C VAL A 342 7.15 -15.91 3.37
N ALA A 343 6.66 -15.72 4.60
CA ALA A 343 5.77 -14.62 4.93
C ALA A 343 6.46 -13.25 4.74
N THR A 344 7.74 -13.16 5.06
CA THR A 344 8.58 -11.96 4.86
C THR A 344 8.74 -11.65 3.37
N ALA A 345 9.06 -12.65 2.55
CA ALA A 345 9.16 -12.50 1.10
C ALA A 345 7.80 -12.13 0.46
N ALA A 346 6.70 -12.73 0.93
CA ALA A 346 5.35 -12.37 0.50
C ALA A 346 4.98 -10.92 0.86
N THR A 347 5.37 -10.47 2.06
CA THR A 347 5.21 -9.07 2.49
C THR A 347 5.96 -8.13 1.55
N ALA A 348 7.21 -8.46 1.21
CA ALA A 348 8.05 -7.68 0.30
C ALA A 348 7.46 -7.63 -1.12
N ALA A 349 7.00 -8.77 -1.64
CA ALA A 349 6.33 -8.86 -2.93
C ALA A 349 5.07 -7.97 -2.95
N ARG A 350 4.23 -8.06 -1.92
CA ARG A 350 3.02 -7.23 -1.78
C ARG A 350 3.33 -5.74 -1.61
N ALA A 351 4.42 -5.37 -0.95
CA ALA A 351 4.83 -3.97 -0.79
C ALA A 351 5.06 -3.28 -2.12
N THR A 352 5.32 -4.00 -3.21
CA THR A 352 5.49 -3.42 -4.54
C THR A 352 4.21 -2.85 -5.14
N SER A 353 3.03 -3.24 -4.64
CA SER A 353 1.75 -2.60 -4.99
C SER A 353 1.59 -1.21 -4.36
N TYR A 354 2.45 -0.86 -3.38
CA TYR A 354 2.39 0.41 -2.64
C TYR A 354 3.68 1.24 -2.75
N SER A 355 4.78 0.65 -3.24
CA SER A 355 6.09 1.30 -3.32
C SER A 355 6.88 0.78 -4.53
N PRO A 356 6.99 1.57 -5.63
CA PRO A 356 6.31 2.86 -5.86
C PRO A 356 4.79 2.72 -6.02
N TYR A 357 4.01 3.69 -5.55
CA TYR A 357 2.54 3.66 -5.50
C TYR A 357 1.88 3.88 -6.86
N LEU A 358 2.47 4.72 -7.71
CA LEU A 358 1.99 4.89 -9.09
C LEU A 358 2.29 3.66 -9.97
N GLY A 359 3.16 2.76 -9.49
CA GLY A 359 3.46 1.49 -10.13
C GLY A 359 4.28 1.66 -11.41
N ALA A 360 5.20 2.63 -11.44
CA ALA A 360 6.19 2.75 -12.51
C ALA A 360 6.98 1.43 -12.60
N ASP A 361 6.74 0.67 -13.67
CA ASP A 361 7.35 -0.65 -13.87
C ASP A 361 8.79 -0.48 -14.40
N VAL A 362 9.66 0.09 -13.56
CA VAL A 362 11.04 0.44 -13.90
C VAL A 362 12.04 -0.34 -13.02
N PRO A 363 13.21 -0.71 -13.56
CA PRO A 363 14.31 -1.25 -12.75
C PRO A 363 14.85 -0.19 -11.80
N GLY A 364 15.28 -0.60 -10.60
CA GLY A 364 15.92 0.27 -9.61
C GLY A 364 15.20 0.29 -8.26
N THR A 365 15.36 1.38 -7.53
CA THR A 365 14.82 1.55 -6.17
C THR A 365 13.64 2.51 -6.18
N GLY A 366 12.64 2.25 -5.33
CA GLY A 366 11.56 3.19 -5.14
C GLY A 366 11.09 3.24 -3.70
N THR A 367 10.64 4.42 -3.28
CA THR A 367 10.06 4.65 -1.96
C THR A 367 8.74 5.40 -2.10
N THR A 368 7.77 5.05 -1.25
CA THR A 368 6.53 5.81 -1.12
C THR A 368 6.30 6.15 0.35
N THR A 369 6.04 7.42 0.60
CA THR A 369 5.58 7.93 1.90
C THR A 369 4.15 8.45 1.75
N PHE A 370 3.23 7.98 2.60
CA PHE A 370 1.84 8.45 2.63
C PHE A 370 1.65 9.41 3.77
N HIS A 371 1.14 10.61 3.51
CA HIS A 371 0.92 11.66 4.49
C HIS A 371 -0.56 12.00 4.56
N PHE A 372 -1.16 11.79 5.73
CA PHE A 372 -2.58 11.97 5.99
C PHE A 372 -2.80 13.19 6.88
N ALA A 373 -3.74 14.03 6.47
CA ALA A 373 -4.19 15.16 7.26
C ALA A 373 -5.66 15.47 6.96
N PHE A 374 -6.35 16.13 7.88
CA PHE A 374 -7.64 16.70 7.54
C PHE A 374 -7.48 17.75 6.45
N ALA A 375 -8.43 17.77 5.51
CA ALA A 375 -8.59 18.88 4.59
C ALA A 375 -8.86 20.13 5.43
N PRO A 376 -8.31 21.30 5.05
CA PRO A 376 -8.82 22.55 5.61
C PRO A 376 -10.33 22.61 5.36
N PRO A 377 -11.11 23.34 6.19
CA PRO A 377 -12.48 23.67 5.80
C PRO A 377 -12.36 24.39 4.46
N GLU A 378 -12.76 23.74 3.38
CA GLU A 378 -12.91 24.43 2.11
C GLU A 378 -13.89 25.57 2.38
N GLU A 379 -13.43 26.83 2.24
CA GLU A 379 -14.33 27.84 1.68
C GLU A 379 -14.92 27.16 0.47
N VAL A 380 -16.22 26.88 0.52
CA VAL A 380 -16.95 26.23 -0.56
C VAL A 380 -16.82 27.15 -1.76
N ALA A 381 -15.70 27.05 -2.49
CA ALA A 381 -15.59 27.48 -3.84
C ALA A 381 -16.54 26.54 -4.54
N ALA A 382 -17.79 27.03 -4.67
CA ALA A 382 -18.84 26.39 -5.38
C ALA A 382 -18.31 26.08 -6.78
N THR A 383 -17.73 24.90 -6.94
CA THR A 383 -17.62 24.22 -8.21
C THR A 383 -19.02 23.74 -8.54
N ARG A 384 -19.95 24.71 -8.70
CA ARG A 384 -20.91 24.60 -9.77
C ARG A 384 -20.03 24.43 -11.00
N ALA A 385 -19.90 23.19 -11.47
CA ALA A 385 -19.52 22.95 -12.83
C ALA A 385 -20.34 23.96 -13.64
N ALA A 386 -19.68 24.95 -14.25
CA ALA A 386 -20.34 25.79 -15.21
C ALA A 386 -20.95 24.79 -16.19
N LEU A 387 -22.28 24.66 -16.17
CA LEU A 387 -23.02 23.87 -17.12
C LEU A 387 -22.66 24.49 -18.47
N ALA A 388 -21.65 23.93 -19.13
CA ALA A 388 -21.35 24.26 -20.49
C ALA A 388 -22.62 23.88 -21.23
N ALA A 389 -23.40 24.89 -21.62
CA ALA A 389 -24.59 24.69 -22.41
C ALA A 389 -24.18 23.80 -23.58
N ARG A 390 -24.74 22.60 -23.65
CA ARG A 390 -24.57 21.70 -24.80
C ARG A 390 -25.69 22.08 -25.75
N PRO A 391 -25.48 23.02 -26.70
CA PRO A 391 -26.56 23.53 -27.55
C PRO A 391 -27.28 22.42 -28.30
N GLY A 392 -26.58 21.31 -28.63
CA GLY A 392 -27.18 20.13 -29.26
C GLY A 392 -28.23 19.42 -28.40
N ALA A 393 -28.03 19.31 -27.08
CA ALA A 393 -29.00 18.66 -26.19
C ALA A 393 -30.25 19.54 -25.98
N ILE A 394 -30.07 20.86 -25.93
CA ILE A 394 -31.18 21.83 -25.83
C ILE A 394 -31.99 21.84 -27.13
N ALA A 395 -31.32 21.84 -28.28
CA ALA A 395 -31.98 21.76 -29.59
C ALA A 395 -32.77 20.46 -29.75
N ALA A 396 -32.21 19.31 -29.35
CA ALA A 396 -32.91 18.03 -29.41
C ALA A 396 -34.16 18.00 -28.52
N ALA A 397 -34.08 18.55 -27.30
CA ALA A 397 -35.23 18.65 -26.41
C ALA A 397 -36.34 19.56 -26.97
N LEU A 398 -35.97 20.68 -27.59
CA LEU A 398 -36.93 21.59 -28.24
C LEU A 398 -37.61 20.95 -29.45
N VAL A 399 -36.87 20.21 -30.28
CA VAL A 399 -37.44 19.46 -31.41
C VAL A 399 -38.40 18.38 -30.92
N ALA A 400 -38.03 17.63 -29.87
CA ALA A 400 -38.91 16.63 -29.29
C ALA A 400 -40.20 17.24 -28.71
N LEU A 401 -40.10 18.39 -28.05
CA LEU A 401 -41.26 19.12 -27.53
C LEU A 401 -42.16 19.64 -28.68
N LEU A 402 -41.59 20.18 -29.74
CA LEU A 402 -42.34 20.61 -30.92
C LEU A 402 -43.03 19.45 -31.63
N LEU A 403 -42.38 18.28 -31.72
CA LEU A 403 -42.99 17.07 -32.26
C LEU A 403 -44.15 16.58 -31.39
N LEU A 404 -44.03 16.64 -30.07
CA LEU A 404 -45.12 16.28 -29.15
C LEU A 404 -46.30 17.25 -29.27
N LEU A 405 -46.03 18.56 -29.32
CA LEU A 405 -47.07 19.58 -29.48
C LEU A 405 -47.74 19.51 -30.87
N GLY A 406 -46.96 19.28 -31.93
CA GLY A 406 -47.47 19.13 -33.29
C GLY A 406 -48.34 17.89 -33.45
N ASN A 407 -47.91 16.74 -32.91
CA ASN A 407 -48.72 15.52 -32.93
C ASN A 407 -49.97 15.65 -32.05
N GLY A 408 -49.87 16.30 -30.88
CA GLY A 408 -51.02 16.59 -30.03
C GLY A 408 -52.07 17.47 -30.72
N ALA A 409 -51.63 18.50 -31.45
CA ALA A 409 -52.53 19.38 -32.20
C ALA A 409 -53.20 18.70 -33.40
N LEU A 410 -52.51 17.75 -34.06
CA LEU A 410 -53.09 16.94 -35.15
C LEU A 410 -54.16 15.98 -34.64
N ILE A 411 -53.93 15.32 -33.50
CA ILE A 411 -54.90 14.43 -32.85
C ILE A 411 -56.14 15.21 -32.40
N TRP A 412 -55.95 16.43 -31.86
CA TRP A 412 -57.06 17.28 -31.42
C TRP A 412 -57.91 17.81 -32.59
N ARG A 413 -57.34 17.94 -33.79
CA ARG A 413 -58.09 18.35 -35.00
C ARG A 413 -58.88 17.22 -35.68
N GLN A 414 -58.60 15.97 -35.34
CA GLN A 414 -59.30 14.79 -35.88
C GLN A 414 -60.34 14.23 -34.90
N SER A 415 -60.39 14.76 -33.67
CA SER A 415 -61.48 14.59 -32.70
C SER A 415 -62.55 15.65 -32.95
#